data_AF-V9FK44-F1
#
_entry.id   AF-V9FK44-F1
#
_cell.length_a   1.000
_cell.length_b   1.000
_cell.length_c   1.000
_cell.angle_alpha   90.00
_cell.angle_beta   90.00
_cell.angle_gamma   90.00
#
_symmetry.space_group_name_H-M   'P 1'
#
loop_
_entity.id
_entity.type
_entity.pdbx_description
1 polymer ?
#
loop_
_entity_poly.entity_id
_entity_poly.type
_entity_poly.pdbx_seq_one_letter_code
_entity_poly.pdbx_strand_id
1 'polypeptide(L)'
;MPKASLRFCRSFFELLVDTKDVELAKMFITNFCPNLGGLAESTTLVPVIANIVRTFAWDDIGDTLLALFQQHRYDTKGVSDTELLLLVASHLDGGFAKTATITAAMAKAEYAIRFSEAVEVLWQVVRSGDDQNFEMVTTKIQKRDPRELGPFVEVCLHYTSDYDRSSEQFKALQMIAGKRMEWLKGEIQRLDKVDKVFSWRMPYAEGEDQKEIEPFLRGPEESTTVKGIIMYGGELREFIGLYEAKRYAKTILEDLKECSFRTEVGEDRIPFVAITKNAGVVRGRPEEAG
;
A
#
# COMPACT_ATOMS: atom_id res chain seq x y z
N MET A 1 -9.76 -19.57 -18.40
CA MET A 1 -10.20 -18.59 -19.42
C MET A 1 -9.45 -17.29 -19.21
N PRO A 2 -9.14 -16.53 -20.27
CA PRO A 2 -8.56 -15.20 -20.12
C PRO A 2 -9.53 -14.29 -19.36
N LYS A 3 -9.01 -13.54 -18.38
CA LYS A 3 -9.78 -12.55 -17.63
C LYS A 3 -9.89 -11.25 -18.43
N ALA A 4 -10.96 -10.51 -18.22
CA ALA A 4 -11.18 -9.22 -18.85
C ALA A 4 -10.24 -8.14 -18.29
N SER A 5 -9.98 -7.11 -19.09
CA SER A 5 -9.28 -5.91 -18.62
C SER A 5 -10.17 -5.09 -17.68
N LEU A 6 -9.57 -4.32 -16.76
CA LEU A 6 -10.31 -3.43 -15.86
C LEU A 6 -11.17 -2.42 -16.62
N ARG A 7 -10.68 -1.89 -17.75
CA ARG A 7 -11.46 -1.01 -18.60
C ARG A 7 -12.71 -1.68 -19.15
N PHE A 8 -12.61 -2.94 -19.58
CA PHE A 8 -13.77 -3.71 -20.03
C PHE A 8 -14.73 -4.02 -18.88
N CYS A 9 -14.20 -4.44 -17.71
CA CYS A 9 -15.01 -4.68 -16.53
C CYS A 9 -15.84 -3.46 -16.14
N ARG A 10 -15.25 -2.26 -16.17
CA ARG A 10 -15.96 -1.01 -15.86
C ARG A 10 -17.16 -0.79 -16.78
N SER A 11 -16.95 -0.81 -18.09
CA SER A 11 -18.02 -0.59 -19.07
C SER A 11 -19.08 -1.70 -19.01
N PHE A 12 -18.68 -2.93 -18.74
CA PHE A 12 -19.64 -4.03 -18.63
C PHE A 12 -20.45 -3.97 -17.32
N PHE A 13 -19.85 -3.54 -16.20
CA PHE A 13 -20.60 -3.30 -14.97
C PHE A 13 -21.66 -2.21 -15.13
N GLU A 14 -21.35 -1.13 -15.84
CA GLU A 14 -22.33 -0.08 -16.18
C GLU A 14 -23.52 -0.68 -16.96
N LEU A 15 -23.24 -1.51 -17.97
CA LEU A 15 -24.28 -2.21 -18.73
C LEU A 15 -25.11 -3.17 -17.85
N LEU A 16 -24.47 -3.89 -16.93
CA LEU A 16 -25.15 -4.81 -16.00
C LEU A 16 -26.13 -4.08 -15.06
N VAL A 17 -25.77 -2.87 -14.63
CA VAL A 17 -26.66 -2.01 -13.83
C VAL A 17 -27.91 -1.65 -14.63
N ASP A 18 -27.76 -1.35 -15.92
CA ASP A 18 -28.87 -0.99 -16.80
C ASP A 18 -29.79 -2.18 -17.13
N THR A 19 -29.21 -3.37 -17.36
CA THR A 19 -30.00 -4.56 -17.70
C THR A 19 -30.74 -5.16 -16.50
N LYS A 20 -30.23 -4.93 -15.28
CA LYS A 20 -30.77 -5.49 -14.02
C LYS A 20 -30.91 -7.02 -14.05
N ASP A 21 -30.11 -7.69 -14.86
CA ASP A 21 -30.07 -9.15 -14.94
C ASP A 21 -29.01 -9.69 -13.97
N VAL A 22 -29.48 -10.23 -12.85
CA VAL A 22 -28.63 -10.73 -11.76
C VAL A 22 -27.82 -11.96 -12.16
N GLU A 23 -28.37 -12.83 -13.01
CA GLU A 23 -27.68 -14.04 -13.44
C GLU A 23 -26.59 -13.70 -14.46
N LEU A 24 -26.86 -12.74 -15.35
CA LEU A 24 -25.84 -12.17 -16.23
C LEU A 24 -24.72 -11.50 -15.42
N ALA A 25 -25.06 -10.76 -14.36
CA ALA A 25 -24.08 -10.12 -13.48
C ALA A 25 -23.21 -11.16 -12.77
N LYS A 26 -23.82 -12.18 -12.15
CA LYS A 26 -23.10 -13.29 -11.50
C LYS A 26 -22.18 -14.03 -12.47
N MET A 27 -22.69 -14.37 -13.65
CA MET A 27 -21.91 -15.04 -14.69
C MET A 27 -20.70 -14.20 -15.10
N PHE A 28 -20.89 -12.90 -15.30
CA PHE A 28 -19.81 -12.00 -15.69
C PHE A 28 -18.72 -11.92 -14.60
N ILE A 29 -19.12 -11.62 -13.38
CA ILE A 29 -18.23 -11.49 -12.21
C ILE A 29 -17.41 -12.76 -12.01
N THR A 30 -18.07 -13.93 -12.01
CA THR A 30 -17.41 -15.20 -11.70
C THR A 30 -16.42 -15.59 -12.80
N ASN A 31 -16.84 -15.50 -14.06
CA ASN A 31 -16.08 -16.10 -15.16
C ASN A 31 -15.07 -15.13 -15.77
N PHE A 32 -15.41 -13.84 -15.88
CA PHE A 32 -14.67 -12.89 -16.71
C PHE A 32 -13.91 -11.85 -15.90
N CYS A 33 -14.42 -11.41 -14.74
CA CYS A 33 -13.69 -10.43 -13.93
C CYS A 33 -12.41 -11.02 -13.31
N PRO A 34 -11.29 -10.28 -13.33
CA PRO A 34 -10.09 -10.65 -12.58
C PRO A 34 -10.30 -10.43 -11.09
N ASN A 35 -9.45 -11.07 -10.28
CA ASN A 35 -9.34 -10.74 -8.87
C ASN A 35 -8.77 -9.32 -8.72
N LEU A 36 -9.30 -8.52 -7.80
CA LEU A 36 -9.03 -7.09 -7.76
C LEU A 36 -7.99 -6.68 -6.71
N GLY A 37 -7.75 -7.52 -5.69
CA GLY A 37 -6.80 -7.20 -4.63
C GLY A 37 -5.38 -7.13 -5.15
N GLY A 38 -4.66 -6.04 -4.92
CA GLY A 38 -3.28 -5.81 -5.37
C GLY A 38 -3.14 -5.48 -6.86
N LEU A 39 -4.21 -5.57 -7.65
CA LEU A 39 -4.20 -5.26 -9.07
C LEU A 39 -4.12 -3.75 -9.30
N ALA A 40 -3.15 -3.29 -10.10
CA ALA A 40 -3.02 -1.87 -10.45
C ALA A 40 -4.33 -1.32 -11.05
N GLU A 41 -4.65 -0.06 -10.72
CA GLU A 41 -5.86 0.65 -11.18
C GLU A 41 -7.21 0.03 -10.74
N SER A 42 -7.23 -0.94 -9.82
CA SER A 42 -8.48 -1.58 -9.36
C SER A 42 -9.45 -0.60 -8.67
N THR A 43 -8.96 0.51 -8.12
CA THR A 43 -9.78 1.60 -7.56
C THR A 43 -10.73 2.22 -8.56
N THR A 44 -10.42 2.18 -9.86
CA THR A 44 -11.28 2.71 -10.92
C THR A 44 -12.62 1.97 -11.04
N LEU A 45 -12.72 0.76 -10.45
CA LEU A 45 -13.95 -0.02 -10.40
C LEU A 45 -14.81 0.27 -9.17
N VAL A 46 -14.31 1.00 -8.18
CA VAL A 46 -15.04 1.25 -6.91
C VAL A 46 -16.45 1.84 -7.15
N PRO A 47 -16.63 2.90 -7.97
CA PRO A 47 -17.95 3.49 -8.17
C PRO A 47 -18.93 2.54 -8.85
N VAL A 48 -18.48 1.80 -9.87
CA VAL A 48 -19.35 0.87 -10.62
C VAL A 48 -19.70 -0.37 -9.80
N ILE A 49 -18.79 -0.88 -8.96
CA ILE A 49 -19.10 -1.96 -8.03
C ILE A 49 -20.11 -1.48 -6.98
N ALA A 50 -19.96 -0.27 -6.45
CA ALA A 50 -20.96 0.30 -5.54
C ALA A 50 -22.35 0.41 -6.21
N ASN A 51 -22.41 0.74 -7.50
CA ASN A 51 -23.67 0.76 -8.26
C ASN A 51 -24.27 -0.64 -8.44
N ILE A 52 -23.46 -1.69 -8.66
CA ILE A 52 -23.93 -3.08 -8.66
C ILE A 52 -24.57 -3.41 -7.31
N VAL A 53 -23.90 -3.09 -6.20
CA VAL A 53 -24.42 -3.34 -4.84
C VAL A 53 -25.72 -2.59 -4.57
N ARG A 54 -25.90 -1.37 -5.11
CA ARG A 54 -27.17 -0.63 -5.00
C ARG A 54 -28.29 -1.19 -5.87
N THR A 55 -27.93 -1.84 -6.98
CA THR A 55 -28.89 -2.28 -8.00
C THR A 55 -29.47 -3.66 -7.68
N PHE A 56 -28.64 -4.57 -7.16
CA PHE A 56 -29.02 -5.94 -6.86
C PHE A 56 -29.15 -6.15 -5.35
N ALA A 57 -30.04 -7.05 -4.93
CA ALA A 57 -30.13 -7.42 -3.53
C ALA A 57 -28.83 -8.10 -3.08
N TRP A 58 -28.35 -7.73 -1.88
CA TRP A 58 -27.10 -8.29 -1.36
C TRP A 58 -27.16 -9.81 -1.23
N ASP A 59 -28.30 -10.37 -0.86
CA ASP A 59 -28.50 -11.83 -0.74
C ASP A 59 -28.33 -12.55 -2.09
N ASP A 60 -28.55 -11.86 -3.21
CA ASP A 60 -28.36 -12.44 -4.53
C ASP A 60 -26.92 -12.32 -5.02
N ILE A 61 -26.26 -11.18 -4.79
CA ILE A 61 -24.98 -10.86 -5.45
C ILE A 61 -23.76 -10.83 -4.51
N GLY A 62 -23.98 -10.73 -3.19
CA GLY A 62 -22.97 -10.41 -2.19
C GLY A 62 -21.78 -11.37 -2.20
N ASP A 63 -22.04 -12.67 -2.11
CA ASP A 63 -20.98 -13.70 -2.13
C ASP A 63 -20.16 -13.67 -3.43
N THR A 64 -20.84 -13.42 -4.55
CA THR A 64 -20.22 -13.34 -5.88
C THR A 64 -19.32 -12.12 -5.98
N LEU A 65 -19.73 -10.98 -5.42
CA LEU A 65 -18.90 -9.77 -5.35
C LEU A 65 -17.72 -9.93 -4.40
N LEU A 66 -17.94 -10.47 -3.19
CA LEU A 66 -16.87 -10.65 -2.22
C LEU A 66 -15.75 -11.55 -2.74
N ALA A 67 -16.07 -12.51 -3.61
CA ALA A 67 -15.09 -13.35 -4.29
C ALA A 67 -14.12 -12.58 -5.21
N LEU A 68 -14.48 -11.39 -5.70
CA LEU A 68 -13.59 -10.54 -6.51
C LEU A 68 -12.43 -9.97 -5.70
N PHE A 69 -12.65 -9.71 -4.42
CA PHE A 69 -11.68 -9.08 -3.53
C PHE A 69 -10.74 -10.13 -2.96
N GLN A 70 -10.08 -10.87 -3.84
CA GLN A 70 -8.99 -11.76 -3.49
C GLN A 70 -7.67 -11.15 -3.96
N GLN A 71 -6.60 -11.39 -3.20
CA GLN A 71 -5.28 -10.95 -3.61
C GLN A 71 -4.87 -11.59 -4.95
N HIS A 72 -4.41 -10.75 -5.87
CA HIS A 72 -3.85 -11.15 -7.12
C HIS A 72 -2.42 -11.67 -6.88
N ARG A 73 -2.14 -12.90 -7.34
CA ARG A 73 -0.91 -13.64 -6.97
C ARG A 73 0.41 -13.02 -7.48
N TYR A 74 0.35 -12.01 -8.33
CA TYR A 74 1.50 -11.54 -9.12
C TYR A 74 1.67 -10.02 -9.17
N ASP A 75 0.71 -9.25 -8.66
CA ASP A 75 0.78 -7.78 -8.68
C ASP A 75 0.44 -7.25 -7.27
N THR A 76 1.40 -6.56 -6.69
CA THR A 76 1.30 -5.92 -5.36
C THR A 76 1.34 -4.40 -5.46
N LYS A 77 1.28 -3.84 -6.68
CA LYS A 77 1.33 -2.38 -6.90
C LYS A 77 0.00 -1.69 -6.63
N GLY A 78 -1.10 -2.43 -6.70
CA GLY A 78 -2.46 -1.91 -6.53
C GLY A 78 -2.93 -1.79 -5.08
N VAL A 79 -4.25 -1.68 -4.93
CA VAL A 79 -4.92 -1.56 -3.62
C VAL A 79 -5.18 -2.92 -2.99
N SER A 80 -4.86 -3.08 -1.70
CA SER A 80 -5.13 -4.33 -0.98
C SER A 80 -6.62 -4.67 -1.05
N ASP A 81 -6.97 -5.95 -0.98
CA ASP A 81 -8.38 -6.37 -0.97
C ASP A 81 -9.14 -5.76 0.22
N THR A 82 -8.51 -5.68 1.39
CA THR A 82 -9.03 -4.98 2.58
C THR A 82 -9.36 -3.52 2.28
N GLU A 83 -8.40 -2.76 1.74
CA GLU A 83 -8.57 -1.35 1.45
C GLU A 83 -9.61 -1.11 0.34
N LEU A 84 -9.62 -1.96 -0.69
CA LEU A 84 -10.58 -1.86 -1.79
C LEU A 84 -12.02 -2.13 -1.34
N LEU A 85 -12.23 -3.10 -0.45
CA LEU A 85 -13.54 -3.35 0.17
C LEU A 85 -14.02 -2.14 0.97
N LEU A 86 -13.13 -1.51 1.75
CA LEU A 86 -13.47 -0.30 2.50
C LEU A 86 -13.79 0.89 1.59
N LEU A 87 -13.08 1.05 0.48
CA LEU A 87 -13.41 2.05 -0.54
C LEU A 87 -14.77 1.79 -1.20
N VAL A 88 -15.14 0.53 -1.47
CA VAL A 88 -16.50 0.22 -1.92
C VAL A 88 -17.52 0.58 -0.85
N ALA A 89 -17.27 0.22 0.40
CA ALA A 89 -18.15 0.54 1.52
C ALA A 89 -18.30 2.06 1.76
N SER A 90 -17.30 2.88 1.44
CA SER A 90 -17.40 4.35 1.54
C SER A 90 -18.38 4.92 0.53
N HIS A 91 -18.59 4.23 -0.58
CA HIS A 91 -19.55 4.57 -1.61
C HIS A 91 -20.91 3.89 -1.40
N LEU A 92 -21.15 3.18 -0.30
CA LEU A 92 -22.45 2.60 -0.01
C LEU A 92 -23.21 3.46 1.01
N ASP A 93 -24.51 3.54 0.82
CA ASP A 93 -25.41 4.05 1.83
C ASP A 93 -25.43 3.06 3.02
N GLY A 94 -25.80 3.54 4.22
CA GLY A 94 -25.89 2.68 5.41
C GLY A 94 -26.79 1.45 5.19
N GLY A 95 -26.65 0.43 6.02
CA GLY A 95 -27.48 -0.78 5.96
C GLY A 95 -26.67 -2.06 5.76
N PHE A 96 -27.37 -3.16 5.47
CA PHE A 96 -26.81 -4.51 5.50
C PHE A 96 -25.63 -4.71 4.54
N ALA A 97 -25.72 -4.23 3.30
CA ALA A 97 -24.65 -4.36 2.31
C ALA A 97 -23.35 -3.65 2.74
N LYS A 98 -23.46 -2.42 3.29
CA LYS A 98 -22.31 -1.68 3.84
C LYS A 98 -21.70 -2.43 5.01
N THR A 99 -22.51 -2.87 5.97
CA THR A 99 -22.04 -3.66 7.12
C THR A 99 -21.34 -4.93 6.69
N ALA A 100 -21.94 -5.72 5.78
CA ALA A 100 -21.36 -6.95 5.26
C ALA A 100 -20.03 -6.71 4.53
N THR A 101 -19.94 -5.65 3.75
CA THR A 101 -18.69 -5.26 3.06
C THR A 101 -17.59 -4.89 4.05
N ILE A 102 -17.91 -4.12 5.10
CA ILE A 102 -16.96 -3.77 6.15
C ILE A 102 -16.53 -5.01 6.94
N THR A 103 -17.47 -5.87 7.34
CA THR A 103 -17.15 -7.13 8.03
C THR A 103 -16.24 -8.02 7.18
N ALA A 104 -16.49 -8.11 5.87
CA ALA A 104 -15.63 -8.83 4.95
C ALA A 104 -14.21 -8.23 4.91
N ALA A 105 -14.07 -6.90 4.86
CA ALA A 105 -12.77 -6.23 4.94
C ALA A 105 -12.07 -6.53 6.28
N MET A 106 -12.82 -6.54 7.38
CA MET A 106 -12.30 -6.81 8.72
C MET A 106 -11.94 -8.28 8.94
N ALA A 107 -12.47 -9.22 8.17
CA ALA A 107 -12.06 -10.62 8.20
C ALA A 107 -10.73 -10.88 7.46
N LYS A 108 -10.28 -9.94 6.61
CA LYS A 108 -9.04 -10.05 5.83
C LYS A 108 -7.80 -9.77 6.68
N ALA A 109 -6.66 -10.23 6.17
CA ALA A 109 -5.35 -9.98 6.77
C ALA A 109 -5.08 -8.47 6.88
N GLU A 110 -4.23 -8.11 7.86
CA GLU A 110 -3.86 -6.72 8.08
C GLU A 110 -2.91 -6.26 6.97
N TYR A 111 -3.42 -5.38 6.11
CA TYR A 111 -2.66 -4.68 5.08
C TYR A 111 -2.71 -3.18 5.33
N ALA A 112 -1.73 -2.43 4.83
CA ALA A 112 -1.71 -0.98 4.90
C ALA A 112 -3.00 -0.37 4.31
N ILE A 113 -3.55 0.62 5.01
CA ILE A 113 -4.64 1.48 4.52
C ILE A 113 -4.03 2.85 4.31
N ARG A 114 -4.06 3.31 3.07
CA ARG A 114 -3.46 4.53 2.54
C ARG A 114 -4.49 5.62 2.31
N PHE A 115 -5.71 5.26 1.89
CA PHE A 115 -6.78 6.21 1.61
C PHE A 115 -7.53 6.61 2.89
N SER A 116 -7.70 7.91 3.11
CA SER A 116 -8.44 8.45 4.26
C SER A 116 -9.92 8.10 4.18
N GLU A 117 -10.50 7.92 2.98
CA GLU A 117 -11.87 7.48 2.79
C GLU A 117 -12.12 6.07 3.34
N ALA A 118 -11.15 5.17 3.19
CA ALA A 118 -11.24 3.82 3.76
C ALA A 118 -11.14 3.86 5.30
N VAL A 119 -10.29 4.73 5.83
CA VAL A 119 -10.18 4.97 7.29
C VAL A 119 -11.47 5.58 7.84
N GLU A 120 -12.07 6.54 7.15
CA GLU A 120 -13.32 7.19 7.54
C GLU A 120 -14.45 6.17 7.71
N VAL A 121 -14.55 5.17 6.83
CA VAL A 121 -15.50 4.06 6.97
C VAL A 121 -15.27 3.27 8.25
N LEU A 122 -14.01 2.92 8.55
CA LEU A 122 -13.68 2.22 9.80
C LEU A 122 -13.99 3.09 11.01
N TRP A 123 -13.71 4.39 10.92
CA TRP A 123 -13.97 5.30 12.01
C TRP A 123 -15.46 5.45 12.26
N GLN A 124 -16.31 5.53 11.22
CA GLN A 124 -17.78 5.54 11.36
C GLN A 124 -18.31 4.36 12.20
N VAL A 125 -17.69 3.19 12.08
CA VAL A 125 -18.03 2.01 12.88
C VAL A 125 -17.60 2.19 14.35
N VAL A 126 -16.45 2.80 14.60
CA VAL A 126 -16.02 3.21 15.95
C VAL A 126 -17.02 4.23 16.52
N ARG A 127 -17.51 5.17 15.70
CA ARG A 127 -18.48 6.19 16.12
C ARG A 127 -19.84 5.61 16.48
N SER A 128 -20.29 4.56 15.80
CA SER A 128 -21.62 3.98 16.05
C SER A 128 -21.71 3.32 17.42
N GLY A 129 -20.58 3.02 18.08
CA GLY A 129 -20.55 2.50 19.45
C GLY A 129 -21.09 1.08 19.59
N ASP A 130 -21.09 0.30 18.52
CA ASP A 130 -21.39 -1.12 18.58
C ASP A 130 -20.19 -1.86 19.18
N ASP A 131 -20.33 -2.41 20.39
CA ASP A 131 -19.23 -2.90 21.22
C ASP A 131 -18.32 -3.91 20.50
N GLN A 132 -18.90 -4.86 19.76
CA GLN A 132 -18.13 -5.88 19.04
C GLN A 132 -17.31 -5.29 17.89
N ASN A 133 -17.93 -4.43 17.08
CA ASN A 133 -17.23 -3.81 15.96
C ASN A 133 -16.22 -2.74 16.44
N PHE A 134 -16.52 -2.03 17.53
CA PHE A 134 -15.61 -1.08 18.17
C PHE A 134 -14.32 -1.77 18.61
N GLU A 135 -14.42 -2.85 19.39
CA GLU A 135 -13.25 -3.59 19.87
C GLU A 135 -12.43 -4.18 18.71
N MET A 136 -13.11 -4.74 17.70
CA MET A 136 -12.45 -5.30 16.52
C MET A 136 -11.66 -4.24 15.75
N VAL A 137 -12.26 -3.08 15.45
CA VAL A 137 -11.61 -2.01 14.70
C VAL A 137 -10.45 -1.40 15.50
N THR A 138 -10.67 -1.07 16.77
CA THR A 138 -9.63 -0.47 17.62
C THR A 138 -8.45 -1.43 17.85
N THR A 139 -8.71 -2.73 18.04
CA THR A 139 -7.64 -3.75 18.15
C THR A 139 -6.80 -3.82 16.87
N LYS A 140 -7.42 -3.78 15.69
CA LYS A 140 -6.67 -3.78 14.43
C LYS A 140 -5.82 -2.51 14.29
N ILE A 141 -6.38 -1.34 14.59
CA ILE A 141 -5.63 -0.08 14.54
C ILE A 141 -4.43 -0.12 15.50
N GLN A 142 -4.62 -0.66 16.71
CA GLN A 142 -3.55 -0.78 17.70
C GLN A 142 -2.39 -1.67 17.25
N LYS A 143 -2.66 -2.69 16.44
CA LYS A 143 -1.62 -3.61 15.93
C LYS A 143 -0.80 -3.03 14.78
N ARG A 144 -1.32 -2.02 14.06
CA ARG A 144 -0.64 -1.41 12.91
C ARG A 144 0.70 -0.78 13.24
N ASP A 145 1.62 -0.80 12.28
CA ASP A 145 2.88 -0.06 12.39
C ASP A 145 2.60 1.44 12.55
N PRO A 146 3.27 2.16 13.49
CA PRO A 146 3.10 3.60 13.64
C PRO A 146 3.30 4.41 12.35
N ARG A 147 4.09 3.90 11.39
CA ARG A 147 4.31 4.49 10.06
C ARG A 147 3.02 4.59 9.24
N GLU A 148 2.13 3.61 9.38
CA GLU A 148 0.87 3.48 8.65
C GLU A 148 -0.28 4.27 9.28
N LEU A 149 -0.08 4.85 10.48
CA LEU A 149 -1.14 5.58 11.19
C LEU A 149 -1.39 7.00 10.66
N GLY A 150 -0.69 7.43 9.60
CA GLY A 150 -0.86 8.77 9.01
C GLY A 150 -2.31 9.08 8.63
N PRO A 151 -2.94 8.29 7.74
CA PRO A 151 -4.34 8.48 7.34
C PRO A 151 -5.33 8.38 8.50
N PHE A 152 -5.01 7.57 9.53
CA PHE A 152 -5.80 7.48 10.76
C PHE A 152 -5.79 8.79 11.53
N VAL A 153 -4.63 9.40 11.71
CA VAL A 153 -4.52 10.70 12.40
C VAL A 153 -5.29 11.78 11.64
N GLU A 154 -5.20 11.82 10.32
CA GLU A 154 -5.95 12.79 9.48
C GLU A 154 -7.46 12.71 9.74
N VAL A 155 -8.04 11.52 9.64
CA VAL A 155 -9.47 11.29 9.91
C VAL A 155 -9.81 11.61 11.36
N CYS A 156 -9.02 11.11 12.31
CA CYS A 156 -9.24 11.26 13.74
C CYS A 156 -9.25 12.73 14.19
N LEU A 157 -8.47 13.60 13.54
CA LEU A 157 -8.41 15.03 13.86
C LEU A 157 -9.77 15.72 13.73
N HIS A 158 -10.59 15.30 12.75
CA HIS A 158 -11.93 15.84 12.54
C HIS A 158 -12.90 15.58 13.70
N TYR A 159 -12.59 14.61 14.57
CA TYR A 159 -13.51 14.14 15.61
C TYR A 159 -13.03 14.42 17.04
N THR A 160 -11.91 15.11 17.20
CA THR A 160 -11.31 15.38 18.52
C THR A 160 -12.21 16.21 19.44
N SER A 161 -13.06 17.07 18.88
CA SER A 161 -14.04 17.88 19.62
C SER A 161 -15.36 17.16 19.93
N ASP A 162 -15.62 16.03 19.27
CA ASP A 162 -16.94 15.38 19.29
C ASP A 162 -17.15 14.51 20.52
N TYR A 163 -16.07 14.19 21.24
CA TYR A 163 -16.09 13.19 22.30
C TYR A 163 -15.74 13.77 23.66
N ASP A 164 -16.45 13.31 24.68
CA ASP A 164 -16.02 13.53 26.06
C ASP A 164 -14.70 12.79 26.33
N ARG A 165 -13.84 13.39 27.15
CA ARG A 165 -12.51 12.85 27.45
C ARG A 165 -12.53 11.48 28.14
N SER A 166 -13.65 11.10 28.76
CA SER A 166 -13.84 9.80 29.40
C SER A 166 -14.33 8.70 28.46
N SER A 167 -14.80 9.07 27.26
CA SER A 167 -15.36 8.11 26.29
C SER A 167 -14.31 7.16 25.72
N GLU A 168 -14.73 5.94 25.38
CA GLU A 168 -13.85 4.95 24.74
C GLU A 168 -13.35 5.42 23.37
N GLN A 169 -14.17 6.16 22.63
CA GLN A 169 -13.79 6.78 21.36
C GLN A 169 -12.63 7.78 21.55
N PHE A 170 -12.70 8.62 22.59
CA PHE A 170 -11.61 9.55 22.90
C PHE A 170 -10.34 8.81 23.33
N LYS A 171 -10.46 7.72 24.08
CA LYS A 171 -9.30 6.87 24.43
C LYS A 171 -8.67 6.24 23.19
N ALA A 172 -9.47 5.77 22.23
CA ALA A 172 -8.99 5.26 20.96
C ALA A 172 -8.24 6.35 20.16
N LEU A 173 -8.78 7.56 20.08
CA LEU A 173 -8.10 8.72 19.48
C LEU A 173 -6.75 9.00 20.15
N GLN A 174 -6.73 9.02 21.48
CA GLN A 174 -5.53 9.29 22.26
C GLN A 174 -4.45 8.22 22.03
N MET A 175 -4.85 6.95 21.92
CA MET A 175 -3.95 5.83 21.62
C MET A 175 -3.30 5.99 20.24
N ILE A 176 -4.11 6.27 19.21
CA ILE A 176 -3.64 6.47 17.82
C ILE A 176 -2.64 7.63 17.77
N ALA A 177 -3.03 8.78 18.34
CA ALA A 177 -2.18 9.97 18.38
C ALA A 177 -0.88 9.71 19.16
N GLY A 178 -0.97 9.07 20.33
CA GLY A 178 0.19 8.73 21.16
C GLY A 178 1.21 7.86 20.43
N LYS A 179 0.74 6.77 19.80
CA LYS A 179 1.59 5.84 19.04
C LYS A 179 2.27 6.54 17.87
N ARG A 180 1.55 7.40 17.13
CA ARG A 180 2.14 8.17 16.03
C ARG A 180 3.14 9.21 16.52
N MET A 181 2.84 9.92 17.60
CA MET A 181 3.74 10.94 18.18
C MET A 181 5.04 10.33 18.70
N GLU A 182 4.98 9.17 19.34
CA GLU A 182 6.16 8.46 19.82
C GLU A 182 7.09 8.08 18.66
N TRP A 183 6.52 7.53 17.58
CA TRP A 183 7.29 7.23 16.37
C TRP A 183 7.90 8.48 15.74
N LEU A 184 7.12 9.57 15.61
CA LEU A 184 7.62 10.84 15.06
C LEU A 184 8.76 11.42 15.89
N LYS A 185 8.72 11.32 17.23
CA LYS A 185 9.83 11.72 18.10
C LYS A 185 11.09 10.89 17.82
N GLY A 186 10.93 9.58 17.62
CA GLY A 186 12.03 8.70 17.21
C GLY A 186 12.64 9.11 15.87
N GLU A 187 11.80 9.44 14.88
CA GLU A 187 12.27 9.91 13.57
C GLU A 187 12.99 11.25 13.65
N ILE A 188 12.50 12.20 14.45
CA ILE A 188 13.19 13.48 14.66
C ILE A 188 14.56 13.26 15.31
N GLN A 189 14.63 12.44 16.36
CA GLN A 189 15.90 12.08 17.01
C GLN A 189 16.85 11.33 16.08
N ARG A 190 16.32 10.55 15.13
CA ARG A 190 17.10 9.91 14.07
C ARG A 190 17.68 10.98 13.15
N LEU A 191 16.86 11.90 12.64
CA LEU A 191 17.30 12.98 11.75
C LEU A 191 18.32 13.92 12.42
N ASP A 192 18.20 14.18 13.73
CA ASP A 192 19.17 14.98 14.49
C ASP A 192 20.58 14.36 14.54
N LYS A 193 20.72 13.05 14.28
CA LYS A 193 22.02 12.37 14.19
C LYS A 193 22.68 12.50 12.82
N VAL A 194 21.99 13.07 11.84
CA VAL A 194 22.57 13.36 10.51
C VAL A 194 23.27 14.71 10.59
N ASP A 195 24.47 14.79 10.02
CA ASP A 195 25.24 16.03 9.96
C ASP A 195 24.41 17.15 9.28
N LYS A 196 24.38 18.33 9.91
CA LYS A 196 23.73 19.54 9.35
C LYS A 196 24.48 20.16 8.17
N VAL A 197 25.65 19.58 7.83
CA VAL A 197 26.48 19.95 6.68
C VAL A 197 26.30 18.87 5.61
N PHE A 198 26.26 19.29 4.35
CA PHE A 198 26.11 18.36 3.23
C PHE A 198 27.12 17.21 3.31
N SER A 199 26.62 15.98 3.20
CA SER A 199 27.40 14.75 3.23
C SER A 199 26.81 13.78 2.22
N TRP A 200 27.68 13.06 1.51
CA TRP A 200 27.29 11.96 0.64
C TRP A 200 26.94 10.69 1.42
N ARG A 201 27.11 10.69 2.75
CA ARG A 201 26.74 9.54 3.57
C ARG A 201 25.22 9.42 3.60
N MET A 202 24.73 8.20 3.39
CA MET A 202 23.34 7.82 3.62
C MET A 202 23.33 6.87 4.81
N PRO A 203 23.36 7.37 6.07
CA PRO A 203 23.68 6.57 7.26
C PRO A 203 22.68 5.43 7.50
N TYR A 204 21.48 5.56 6.95
CA TYR A 204 20.37 4.63 7.12
C TYR A 204 20.07 3.78 5.89
N ALA A 205 20.88 3.88 4.82
CA ALA A 205 20.71 3.04 3.65
C ALA A 205 20.75 1.56 4.08
N GLU A 206 19.73 0.80 3.72
CA GLU A 206 19.59 -0.62 4.07
C GLU A 206 18.99 -1.41 2.90
N GLY A 207 19.46 -2.64 2.69
CA GLY A 207 18.94 -3.58 1.70
C GLY A 207 18.81 -4.97 2.31
N GLU A 208 17.73 -5.68 1.99
CA GLU A 208 17.53 -7.03 2.52
C GLU A 208 18.50 -8.00 1.85
N ASP A 209 18.68 -7.84 0.52
CA ASP A 209 19.47 -8.73 -0.32
C ASP A 209 20.77 -8.09 -0.83
N GLN A 210 20.90 -6.75 -0.81
CA GLN A 210 22.02 -6.00 -1.42
C GLN A 210 23.02 -5.45 -0.39
N LYS A 211 23.45 -6.29 0.56
CA LYS A 211 24.32 -5.88 1.69
C LYS A 211 25.68 -5.38 1.27
N GLU A 212 26.18 -5.80 0.11
CA GLU A 212 27.49 -5.40 -0.41
C GLU A 212 27.55 -3.93 -0.84
N ILE A 213 26.41 -3.31 -1.14
CA ILE A 213 26.34 -1.89 -1.54
C ILE A 213 26.17 -0.96 -0.33
N GLU A 214 25.63 -1.45 0.80
CA GLU A 214 25.40 -0.63 2.01
C GLU A 214 26.66 0.12 2.49
N PRO A 215 27.87 -0.47 2.54
CA PRO A 215 29.07 0.23 2.99
C PRO A 215 29.39 1.45 2.11
N PHE A 216 29.23 1.32 0.79
CA PHE A 216 29.40 2.45 -0.13
C PHE A 216 28.33 3.53 0.13
N LEU A 217 27.06 3.14 0.27
CA LEU A 217 25.98 4.11 0.49
C LEU A 217 26.16 4.90 1.80
N ARG A 218 26.57 4.22 2.87
CA ARG A 218 26.88 4.84 4.16
C ARG A 218 28.23 5.57 4.18
N GLY A 219 29.08 5.33 3.18
CA GLY A 219 30.40 5.96 3.00
C GLY A 219 30.35 7.39 2.46
N PRO A 220 31.47 8.14 2.54
CA PRO A 220 31.55 9.52 2.06
C PRO A 220 31.69 9.66 0.52
N GLU A 221 31.86 8.56 -0.20
CA GLU A 221 32.10 8.58 -1.65
C GLU A 221 30.82 8.91 -2.42
N GLU A 222 30.94 9.74 -3.47
CA GLU A 222 29.81 10.13 -4.33
C GLU A 222 29.37 8.99 -5.27
N SER A 223 30.32 8.23 -5.79
CA SER A 223 30.07 7.24 -6.83
C SER A 223 30.92 5.97 -6.64
N THR A 224 30.38 4.83 -7.09
CA THR A 224 31.11 3.56 -7.20
C THR A 224 30.74 2.84 -8.49
N THR A 225 31.47 1.78 -8.81
CA THR A 225 31.19 0.90 -9.95
C THR A 225 31.20 -0.55 -9.49
N VAL A 226 30.14 -1.28 -9.86
CA VAL A 226 29.98 -2.71 -9.58
C VAL A 226 30.11 -3.47 -10.89
N LYS A 227 30.93 -4.53 -10.92
CA LYS A 227 31.21 -5.36 -12.11
C LYS A 227 30.62 -6.76 -12.04
N GLY A 228 29.93 -7.09 -10.95
CA GLY A 228 29.39 -8.42 -10.70
C GLY A 228 28.64 -8.53 -9.38
N ILE A 229 28.13 -9.72 -9.08
CA ILE A 229 27.40 -10.01 -7.84
C ILE A 229 28.30 -10.84 -6.93
N ILE A 230 28.34 -10.50 -5.64
CA ILE A 230 29.05 -11.31 -4.64
C ILE A 230 28.18 -12.51 -4.27
N MET A 231 28.68 -13.71 -4.52
CA MET A 231 27.99 -14.96 -4.25
C MET A 231 28.18 -15.41 -2.79
N TYR A 232 27.39 -16.37 -2.33
CA TYR A 232 27.61 -17.06 -1.05
C TYR A 232 29.04 -17.61 -0.99
N GLY A 233 29.83 -17.13 -0.03
CA GLY A 233 31.27 -17.45 0.09
C GLY A 233 32.21 -16.29 -0.26
N GLY A 234 31.69 -15.15 -0.72
CA GLY A 234 32.48 -13.93 -0.96
C GLY A 234 33.12 -13.86 -2.35
N GLU A 235 32.88 -14.84 -3.22
CA GLU A 235 33.36 -14.83 -4.60
C GLU A 235 32.58 -13.86 -5.47
N LEU A 236 33.29 -13.03 -6.24
CA LEU A 236 32.68 -12.13 -7.20
C LEU A 236 32.39 -12.88 -8.50
N ARG A 237 31.11 -12.94 -8.88
CA ARG A 237 30.70 -13.36 -10.21
C ARG A 237 30.49 -12.13 -11.09
N GLU A 238 31.43 -11.90 -12.01
CA GLU A 238 31.34 -10.81 -12.99
C GLU A 238 30.07 -10.93 -13.85
N PHE A 239 29.55 -9.78 -14.28
CA PHE A 239 28.42 -9.74 -15.21
C PHE A 239 28.84 -10.32 -16.56
N ILE A 240 28.06 -11.27 -17.07
CA ILE A 240 28.34 -11.92 -18.37
C ILE A 240 27.94 -11.01 -19.54
N GLY A 241 26.98 -10.10 -19.33
CA GLY A 241 26.51 -9.17 -20.35
C GLY A 241 25.68 -8.02 -19.81
N LEU A 242 25.42 -7.02 -20.66
CA LEU A 242 24.62 -5.84 -20.35
C LEU A 242 23.22 -6.16 -19.78
N TYR A 243 22.63 -7.30 -20.15
CA TYR A 243 21.34 -7.73 -19.61
C TYR A 243 21.41 -7.98 -18.09
N GLU A 244 22.43 -8.68 -17.62
CA GLU A 244 22.62 -8.96 -16.19
C GLU A 244 22.89 -7.66 -15.42
N ALA A 245 23.74 -6.78 -15.96
CA ALA A 245 24.01 -5.47 -15.36
C ALA A 245 22.75 -4.59 -15.27
N LYS A 246 21.91 -4.56 -16.32
CA LYS A 246 20.61 -3.85 -16.29
C LYS A 246 19.64 -4.43 -15.27
N ARG A 247 19.58 -5.76 -15.16
CA ARG A 247 18.74 -6.43 -14.17
C ARG A 247 19.21 -6.09 -12.75
N TYR A 248 20.50 -6.15 -12.49
CA TYR A 248 21.08 -5.78 -11.21
C TYR A 248 20.80 -4.33 -10.85
N ALA A 249 21.04 -3.40 -11.79
CA ALA A 249 20.75 -1.97 -11.62
C ALA A 249 19.28 -1.70 -11.23
N LYS A 250 18.34 -2.48 -11.80
CA LYS A 250 16.93 -2.42 -11.44
C LYS A 250 16.67 -3.00 -10.04
N THR A 251 17.24 -4.17 -9.74
CA THR A 251 17.08 -4.83 -8.43
C THR A 251 17.55 -3.94 -7.28
N ILE A 252 18.71 -3.29 -7.41
CA ILE A 252 19.24 -2.42 -6.34
C ILE A 252 18.36 -1.17 -6.12
N LEU A 253 17.73 -0.65 -7.17
CA LEU A 253 16.77 0.47 -7.05
C LEU A 253 15.44 0.05 -6.39
N GLU A 254 15.08 -1.23 -6.49
CA GLU A 254 13.84 -1.78 -5.91
C GLU A 254 14.03 -2.24 -4.46
N ASP A 255 15.19 -2.83 -4.13
CA ASP A 255 15.50 -3.40 -2.80
C ASP A 255 15.95 -2.35 -1.77
N LEU A 256 16.85 -1.45 -2.17
CA LEU A 256 17.49 -0.52 -1.22
C LEU A 256 16.52 0.57 -0.75
N LYS A 257 16.45 0.75 0.57
CA LYS A 257 15.59 1.71 1.27
C LYS A 257 16.42 2.85 1.86
N GLU A 258 15.75 3.96 2.20
CA GLU A 258 16.35 5.12 2.89
C GLU A 258 17.62 5.69 2.22
N CYS A 259 17.70 5.60 0.89
CA CYS A 259 18.83 6.05 0.08
C CYS A 259 18.35 6.73 -1.21
N SER A 260 19.22 7.52 -1.84
CA SER A 260 18.89 8.21 -3.10
C SER A 260 20.09 8.24 -4.03
N PHE A 261 20.04 7.41 -5.07
CA PHE A 261 21.08 7.31 -6.06
C PHE A 261 20.48 7.06 -7.45
N ARG A 262 21.31 7.20 -8.47
CA ARG A 262 21.00 6.78 -9.83
C ARG A 262 21.97 5.69 -10.26
N THR A 263 21.54 4.90 -11.24
CA THR A 263 22.35 3.85 -11.83
C THR A 263 22.52 4.09 -13.32
N GLU A 264 23.73 3.86 -13.81
CA GLU A 264 24.07 3.94 -15.23
C GLU A 264 24.77 2.64 -15.61
N VAL A 265 24.28 1.98 -16.65
CA VAL A 265 24.89 0.73 -17.12
C VAL A 265 25.84 1.06 -18.24
N GLY A 266 27.09 0.64 -18.11
CA GLY A 266 28.14 0.79 -19.10
C GLY A 266 28.82 -0.53 -19.39
N GLU A 267 29.69 -0.53 -20.40
CA GLU A 267 30.53 -1.66 -20.75
C GLU A 267 31.88 -1.11 -21.21
N ASP A 268 32.95 -1.58 -20.57
CA ASP A 268 34.32 -1.32 -21.00
C ASP A 268 34.91 -2.60 -21.65
N ARG A 269 35.69 -3.37 -20.88
CA ARG A 269 36.04 -4.77 -21.15
C ARG A 269 35.04 -5.73 -20.54
N ILE A 270 34.36 -5.33 -19.46
CA ILE A 270 33.34 -6.11 -18.74
C ILE A 270 32.15 -5.18 -18.48
N PRO A 271 30.90 -5.65 -18.60
CA PRO A 271 29.73 -4.87 -18.21
C PRO A 271 29.81 -4.40 -16.75
N PHE A 272 29.31 -3.20 -16.48
CA PHE A 272 29.30 -2.64 -15.13
C PHE A 272 28.07 -1.80 -14.86
N VAL A 273 27.78 -1.60 -13.57
CA VAL A 273 26.78 -0.66 -13.08
C VAL A 273 27.50 0.44 -12.31
N ALA A 274 27.49 1.65 -12.85
CA ALA A 274 27.89 2.85 -12.13
C ALA A 274 26.74 3.28 -11.23
N ILE A 275 27.05 3.53 -9.96
CA ILE A 275 26.10 3.98 -8.95
C ILE A 275 26.57 5.36 -8.52
N THR A 276 25.70 6.36 -8.61
CA THR A 276 26.01 7.73 -8.19
C THR A 276 24.94 8.27 -7.27
N LYS A 277 25.36 8.75 -6.09
CA LYS A 277 24.46 9.33 -5.10
C LYS A 277 23.88 10.65 -5.62
N ASN A 278 22.62 10.92 -5.31
CA ASN A 278 21.98 12.16 -5.71
C ASN A 278 22.31 13.26 -4.69
N ALA A 279 22.73 14.43 -5.18
CA ALA A 279 22.86 15.61 -4.35
C ALA A 279 21.46 16.13 -4.01
N GLY A 280 20.98 15.82 -2.80
CA GLY A 280 19.70 16.31 -2.31
C GLY A 280 19.39 15.77 -0.93
N VAL A 281 18.75 16.58 -0.10
CA VAL A 281 18.05 16.13 1.13
C VAL A 281 17.23 14.90 0.76
N VAL A 282 17.33 13.83 1.57
CA VAL A 282 16.50 12.63 1.44
C VAL A 282 15.04 13.09 1.37
N ARG A 283 14.52 13.26 0.15
CA ARG A 283 13.09 13.34 -0.06
C ARG A 283 12.62 11.92 0.16
N GLY A 284 11.86 11.71 1.23
CA GLY A 284 10.96 10.58 1.29
C GLY A 284 10.23 10.48 -0.05
N ARG A 285 9.99 9.23 -0.49
CA ARG A 285 9.35 8.92 -1.78
C ARG A 285 8.41 10.03 -2.22
N PRO A 286 8.51 10.53 -3.46
CA PRO A 286 7.40 11.28 -4.01
C PRO A 286 6.19 10.35 -3.94
N GLU A 287 5.23 10.70 -3.10
CA GLU A 287 3.84 10.35 -3.36
C GLU A 287 3.59 10.80 -4.80
N GLU A 288 3.23 9.83 -5.65
CA GLU A 288 2.82 10.09 -7.02
C GLU A 288 1.61 11.03 -6.94
N ALA A 289 1.85 12.32 -7.20
CA ALA A 289 0.81 13.25 -7.55
C ALA A 289 0.34 12.87 -8.96
N GLY A 290 -0.83 12.25 -9.03
CA GLY A 290 -1.52 11.85 -10.25
C GLY A 290 -2.71 10.95 -9.97
#